data_AF-A0A2D6PC53-F1
#
_entry.id   AF-A0A2D6PC53-F1
#
_cell.length_a   1.000
_cell.length_b   1.000
_cell.length_c   1.000
_cell.angle_alpha   90.00
_cell.angle_beta   90.00
_cell.angle_gamma   90.00
#
_symmetry.space_group_name_H-M   'P 1'
#
loop_
_entity.id
_entity.type
_entity.pdbx_description
1 polymer ?
#
loop_
_entity_poly.entity_id
_entity_poly.type
_entity_poly.pdbx_seq_one_letter_code
_entity_poly.pdbx_strand_id
1 'polypeptide(L)'
;MKKFLYFTIGSGGNASEELACYPTTSFKGFDPVGTTTLNLYFTPIGTTGNDNATDVIALTIVTNTHAAVIRTITDAINYSPDPFIVVCDKDNAKFLNSNITDSAVTLANDYTNITTYQFQGFTLTAGNDDA
;
A
#
# COMPACT_ATOMS: atom_id res chain seq x y z
N MET A 1 -23.07 -0.17 -2.83
CA MET A 1 -22.39 0.23 -1.59
C MET A 1 -20.91 0.38 -1.87
N LYS A 2 -20.24 1.39 -1.29
CA LYS A 2 -18.78 1.54 -1.41
C LYS A 2 -18.12 0.55 -0.45
N LYS A 3 -17.12 -0.19 -0.93
CA LYS A 3 -16.36 -1.15 -0.12
C LYS A 3 -14.95 -0.64 0.13
N PHE A 4 -14.33 -1.12 1.19
CA PHE A 4 -12.98 -0.78 1.59
C PHE A 4 -12.17 -2.05 1.85
N LEU A 5 -10.89 -2.02 1.49
CA LEU A 5 -9.91 -3.05 1.76
C LEU A 5 -9.02 -2.58 2.92
N TYR A 6 -8.93 -3.41 3.95
CA TYR A 6 -8.23 -3.11 5.19
C TYR A 6 -6.99 -3.99 5.37
N PHE A 7 -5.89 -3.33 5.74
CA PHE A 7 -4.56 -3.92 5.91
C PHE A 7 -3.88 -3.38 7.17
N THR A 8 -3.23 -4.24 7.94
CA THR A 8 -2.28 -3.86 9.00
C THR A 8 -1.02 -4.73 8.99
N ILE A 9 0.07 -4.18 9.53
CA ILE A 9 1.40 -4.80 9.52
C ILE A 9 1.82 -5.43 10.85
N GLY A 10 0.99 -5.39 11.89
CA GLY A 10 1.33 -5.98 13.20
C GLY A 10 2.03 -5.03 14.18
N SER A 11 1.92 -3.72 13.96
CA SER A 11 2.54 -2.67 14.80
C SER A 11 1.51 -1.84 15.60
N GLY A 12 0.28 -2.33 15.74
CA GLY A 12 -0.80 -1.71 16.49
C GLY A 12 -1.75 -0.85 15.66
N GLY A 13 -1.41 -0.56 14.39
CA GLY A 13 -2.26 0.14 13.44
C GLY A 13 -2.60 1.58 13.83
N ASN A 14 -1.66 2.29 14.46
CA ASN A 14 -1.88 3.62 15.02
C ASN A 14 -1.16 4.74 14.25
N ALA A 15 -0.42 4.40 13.19
CA ALA A 15 0.29 5.37 12.35
C ALA A 15 0.15 5.09 10.85
N SER A 16 0.54 6.08 10.04
CA SER A 16 0.82 5.88 8.61
C SER A 16 1.82 4.73 8.46
N GLU A 17 1.69 3.97 7.38
CA GLU A 17 2.51 2.78 7.08
C GLU A 17 2.25 1.57 8.00
N GLU A 18 1.60 1.73 9.17
CA GLU A 18 1.20 0.60 10.02
C GLU A 18 -0.15 -0.01 9.63
N LEU A 19 -1.05 0.85 9.15
CA LEU A 19 -2.41 0.52 8.73
C LEU A 19 -2.71 1.24 7.43
N ALA A 20 -3.38 0.53 6.53
CA ALA A 20 -3.91 1.13 5.32
C ALA A 20 -5.34 0.66 5.06
N CYS A 21 -6.20 1.60 4.70
CA CYS A 21 -7.59 1.33 4.36
C CYS A 21 -7.95 2.08 3.08
N TYR A 22 -8.18 1.34 2.00
CA TYR A 22 -8.43 1.91 0.69
C TYR A 22 -9.86 1.59 0.22
N PRO A 23 -10.56 2.56 -0.40
CA PRO A 23 -11.79 2.21 -1.10
C PRO A 23 -11.48 1.29 -2.28
N THR A 24 -12.35 0.33 -2.58
CA THR A 24 -12.13 -0.57 -3.74
C THR A 24 -12.04 0.18 -5.08
N THR A 25 -12.56 1.40 -5.15
CA THR A 25 -12.46 2.27 -6.32
C THR A 25 -11.05 2.83 -6.57
N SER A 26 -10.14 2.80 -5.58
CA SER A 26 -8.73 3.19 -5.79
C SER A 26 -7.85 2.01 -6.16
N PHE A 27 -8.35 0.77 -6.11
CA PHE A 27 -7.58 -0.42 -6.44
C PHE A 27 -7.26 -0.46 -7.94
N LYS A 28 -5.98 -0.56 -8.29
CA LYS A 28 -5.48 -0.55 -9.67
C LYS A 28 -5.19 -1.97 -10.19
N GLY A 29 -4.73 -2.88 -9.34
CA GLY A 29 -4.43 -4.25 -9.77
C GLY A 29 -3.45 -4.99 -8.85
N PHE A 30 -3.10 -6.19 -9.29
CA PHE A 30 -2.22 -7.14 -8.62
C PHE A 30 -0.94 -7.37 -9.43
N ASP A 31 0.17 -7.63 -8.75
CA ASP A 31 1.45 -7.96 -9.39
C ASP A 31 2.29 -8.94 -8.53
N PRO A 32 2.47 -10.19 -8.99
CA PRO A 32 3.39 -11.14 -8.39
C PRO A 32 4.86 -10.74 -8.60
N VAL A 33 5.44 -10.01 -7.64
CA VAL A 33 6.85 -9.55 -7.73
C VAL A 33 7.87 -10.54 -7.15
N GLY A 34 7.40 -11.66 -6.60
CA GLY A 34 8.26 -12.72 -6.05
C GLY A 34 7.49 -14.00 -5.75
N THR A 35 8.20 -15.06 -5.37
CA THR A 35 7.60 -16.38 -5.08
C THR A 35 6.64 -16.38 -3.89
N THR A 36 6.77 -15.42 -2.98
CA THR A 36 5.94 -15.25 -1.78
C THR A 36 5.40 -13.83 -1.65
N THR A 37 5.55 -12.98 -2.67
CA THR A 37 5.19 -11.57 -2.60
C THR A 37 4.18 -11.24 -3.68
N LEU A 38 3.06 -10.66 -3.25
CA LEU A 38 1.99 -10.17 -4.12
C LEU A 38 1.75 -8.69 -3.81
N ASN A 39 2.04 -7.82 -4.76
CA ASN A 39 1.77 -6.40 -4.63
C ASN A 39 0.33 -6.09 -5.06
N LEU A 40 -0.33 -5.23 -4.30
CA LEU A 40 -1.59 -4.57 -4.63
C LEU A 40 -1.29 -3.09 -4.81
N TYR A 41 -1.66 -2.55 -5.97
CA TYR A 41 -1.45 -1.13 -6.28
C TYR A 41 -2.73 -0.33 -6.08
N PHE A 42 -2.59 0.86 -5.51
CA PHE A 42 -3.69 1.78 -5.26
C PHE A 42 -3.38 3.18 -5.79
N THR A 43 -4.43 3.93 -6.12
CA THR A 43 -4.33 5.40 -6.20
C THR A 43 -3.96 5.92 -4.80
N PRO A 44 -2.92 6.76 -4.68
CA PRO A 44 -2.43 7.21 -3.38
C PRO A 44 -3.47 7.98 -2.56
N ILE A 45 -3.40 7.85 -1.23
CA ILE A 45 -4.25 8.62 -0.31
C ILE A 45 -3.73 10.07 -0.14
N GLY A 46 -2.42 10.29 -0.23
CA GLY A 46 -1.78 11.54 0.19
C GLY A 46 -1.19 12.43 -0.91
N THR A 47 -1.03 11.95 -2.14
CA THR A 47 -0.34 12.74 -3.19
C THR A 47 -1.29 13.59 -3.99
N THR A 48 -0.97 14.88 -4.13
CA THR A 48 -1.65 15.79 -5.05
C THR A 48 -0.66 16.26 -6.11
N GLY A 49 -0.61 15.61 -7.26
CA GLY A 49 0.12 16.13 -8.43
C GLY A 49 1.07 15.18 -9.14
N ASN A 50 1.21 13.93 -8.71
CA ASN A 50 1.95 12.91 -9.48
C ASN A 50 1.01 11.77 -9.92
N ASP A 51 0.56 11.84 -11.17
CA ASP A 51 -0.36 10.83 -11.75
C ASP A 51 0.26 9.42 -11.83
N ASN A 52 1.59 9.33 -11.77
CA ASN A 52 2.32 8.05 -11.77
C ASN A 52 2.55 7.47 -10.37
N ALA A 53 2.18 8.20 -9.31
CA ALA A 53 2.31 7.71 -7.93
C ALA A 53 1.33 6.55 -7.65
N THR A 54 1.81 5.55 -6.92
CA THR A 54 1.00 4.41 -6.47
C THR A 54 1.36 4.04 -5.05
N ASP A 55 0.36 3.97 -4.18
CA ASP A 55 0.52 3.26 -2.91
C ASP A 55 0.58 1.76 -3.21
N VAL A 56 1.42 1.04 -2.47
CA VAL A 56 1.63 -0.39 -2.62
C VAL A 56 1.36 -1.07 -1.29
N ILE A 57 0.51 -2.09 -1.33
CA ILE A 57 0.41 -3.07 -0.26
C ILE A 57 1.07 -4.36 -0.73
N ALA A 58 2.19 -4.73 -0.10
CA ALA A 58 2.88 -5.98 -0.39
C ALA A 58 2.38 -7.05 0.59
N LEU A 59 1.63 -8.03 0.09
CA LEU A 59 1.24 -9.20 0.88
C LEU A 59 2.36 -10.24 0.83
N THR A 60 2.73 -10.77 1.99
CA THR A 60 3.51 -12.00 2.09
C THR A 60 2.55 -13.18 2.09
N ILE A 61 2.75 -14.10 1.15
CA ILE A 61 1.90 -15.26 0.93
C ILE A 61 2.72 -16.55 0.81
N VAL A 62 2.06 -17.69 0.99
CA VAL A 62 2.67 -19.01 0.75
C VAL A 62 3.06 -19.16 -0.73
N THR A 63 4.16 -19.87 -1.00
CA THR A 63 4.63 -20.08 -2.38
C THR A 63 3.59 -20.81 -3.24
N ASN A 64 3.49 -20.40 -4.51
CA ASN A 64 2.53 -20.94 -5.49
C ASN A 64 1.05 -20.69 -5.17
N THR A 65 0.72 -19.74 -4.29
CA THR A 65 -0.68 -19.44 -3.93
C THR A 65 -1.21 -18.11 -4.46
N HIS A 66 -0.47 -17.39 -5.32
CA HIS A 66 -0.89 -16.08 -5.85
C HIS A 66 -2.29 -16.11 -6.46
N ALA A 67 -2.58 -17.07 -7.34
CA ALA A 67 -3.88 -17.17 -8.00
C ALA A 67 -5.03 -17.38 -7.01
N ALA A 68 -4.80 -18.19 -5.96
CA ALA A 68 -5.79 -18.43 -4.92
C ALA A 68 -6.06 -17.16 -4.11
N VAL A 69 -5.01 -16.44 -3.72
CA VAL A 69 -5.12 -15.19 -2.96
C VAL A 69 -5.81 -14.10 -3.80
N ILE A 70 -5.41 -13.92 -5.07
CA ILE A 70 -6.01 -12.95 -6.00
C ILE A 70 -7.50 -13.24 -6.20
N ARG A 71 -7.88 -14.50 -6.41
CA ARG A 71 -9.29 -14.90 -6.54
C ARG A 71 -10.06 -14.55 -5.28
N THR A 72 -9.56 -14.93 -4.10
CA THR A 72 -10.24 -14.65 -2.83
C THR A 72 -10.49 -13.15 -2.61
N ILE A 73 -9.50 -12.30 -2.89
CA ILE A 73 -9.65 -10.84 -2.77
C ILE A 73 -10.67 -10.32 -3.79
N THR A 74 -10.59 -10.77 -5.04
CA THR A 74 -11.52 -10.37 -6.10
C THR A 74 -12.96 -10.79 -5.79
N ASP A 75 -13.16 -12.00 -5.28
CA ASP A 75 -14.47 -12.50 -4.88
C ASP A 75 -15.03 -11.68 -3.71
N ALA A 76 -14.20 -11.32 -2.73
CA ALA A 76 -14.63 -10.45 -1.62
C ALA A 76 -15.06 -9.05 -2.12
N ILE A 77 -14.27 -8.44 -3.02
CA ILE A 77 -14.60 -7.15 -3.62
C ILE A 77 -15.95 -7.20 -4.33
N ASN A 78 -16.22 -8.25 -5.11
CA ASN A 78 -17.44 -8.34 -5.91
C ASN A 78 -18.66 -8.79 -5.09
N TYR A 79 -18.48 -9.77 -4.20
CA TYR A 79 -19.61 -10.53 -3.65
C TYR A 79 -19.75 -10.47 -2.13
N SER A 80 -18.73 -10.02 -1.39
CA SER A 80 -18.89 -9.88 0.07
C SER A 80 -20.06 -8.93 0.41
N PRO A 81 -20.96 -9.28 1.35
CA PRO A 81 -21.96 -8.35 1.85
C PRO A 81 -21.34 -7.25 2.71
N ASP A 82 -20.15 -7.51 3.28
CA ASP A 82 -19.47 -6.59 4.18
C ASP A 82 -18.81 -5.46 3.39
N PRO A 83 -19.11 -4.19 3.71
CA PRO A 83 -18.43 -3.05 3.08
C PRO A 83 -16.99 -2.89 3.57
N PHE A 84 -16.60 -3.56 4.66
CA PHE A 84 -15.26 -3.51 5.23
C PHE A 84 -14.61 -4.89 5.10
N ILE A 85 -13.73 -5.04 4.11
CA ILE A 85 -13.06 -6.30 3.79
C ILE A 85 -11.70 -6.29 4.48
N VAL A 86 -11.56 -7.12 5.52
CA VAL A 86 -10.28 -7.37 6.19
C VAL A 86 -9.45 -8.30 5.32
N VAL A 87 -8.48 -7.77 4.58
CA VAL A 87 -7.60 -8.57 3.72
C VAL A 87 -6.47 -9.17 4.56
N CYS A 88 -5.82 -8.33 5.36
CA CYS A 88 -4.76 -8.72 6.29
C CYS A 88 -4.84 -7.84 7.54
N ASP A 89 -5.22 -8.40 8.67
CA ASP A 89 -5.17 -7.75 9.98
C ASP A 89 -4.17 -8.54 10.82
N LYS A 90 -2.90 -8.16 10.67
CA LYS A 90 -1.76 -8.83 11.29
C LYS A 90 -1.78 -8.65 12.80
N ASP A 91 -2.27 -7.52 13.30
CA ASP A 91 -2.40 -7.23 14.73
C ASP A 91 -3.32 -8.22 15.44
N ASN A 92 -4.39 -8.67 14.76
CA ASN A 92 -5.36 -9.62 15.31
C ASN A 92 -5.28 -11.02 14.68
N ALA A 93 -4.26 -11.29 13.85
CA ALA A 93 -4.09 -12.54 13.11
C ALA A 93 -5.32 -12.97 12.29
N LYS A 94 -6.00 -12.01 11.65
CA LYS A 94 -7.15 -12.27 10.76
C LYS A 94 -6.74 -12.03 9.32
N PHE A 95 -6.93 -13.05 8.48
CA PHE A 95 -6.53 -13.01 7.08
C PHE A 95 -7.70 -13.47 6.22
N LEU A 96 -7.96 -12.77 5.11
CA LEU A 96 -9.04 -13.13 4.19
C LEU A 96 -8.80 -14.49 3.53
N ASN A 97 -7.53 -14.83 3.32
CA ASN A 97 -7.09 -16.11 2.79
C ASN A 97 -6.02 -16.69 3.73
N SER A 98 -6.11 -17.98 4.04
CA SER A 98 -5.19 -18.67 4.95
C SER A 98 -3.73 -18.71 4.46
N ASN A 99 -3.50 -18.42 3.17
CA ASN A 99 -2.15 -18.35 2.60
C ASN A 99 -1.49 -16.98 2.77
N ILE A 100 -2.19 -15.97 3.29
CA ILE A 100 -1.60 -14.67 3.64
C ILE A 100 -0.99 -14.79 5.03
N THR A 101 0.25 -14.37 5.19
CA THR A 101 0.99 -14.45 6.47
C THR A 101 1.43 -13.10 6.98
N ASP A 102 1.55 -12.11 6.11
CA ASP A 102 1.96 -10.76 6.48
C ASP A 102 1.55 -9.71 5.44
N SER A 103 1.68 -8.44 5.81
CA SER A 103 1.59 -7.32 4.86
C SER A 103 2.57 -6.21 5.20
N ALA A 104 2.95 -5.43 4.18
CA ALA A 104 3.69 -4.19 4.32
C ALA A 104 3.01 -3.08 3.53
N VAL A 105 3.03 -1.86 4.06
CA VAL A 105 2.48 -0.67 3.41
C VAL A 105 3.63 0.19 2.90
N THR A 106 3.56 0.60 1.64
CA THR A 106 4.44 1.62 1.07
C THR A 106 3.56 2.68 0.47
N LEU A 107 3.54 3.85 1.10
CA LEU A 107 2.83 4.99 0.57
C LEU A 107 3.70 5.65 -0.50
N ALA A 108 3.10 6.00 -1.63
CA ALA A 108 3.70 6.98 -2.50
C ALA A 108 3.70 8.28 -1.75
N ASN A 109 4.82 8.56 -1.09
CA ASN A 109 5.03 9.86 -0.52
C ASN A 109 5.43 10.77 -1.68
N ASP A 110 4.82 11.95 -1.77
CA ASP A 110 5.38 13.08 -2.53
C ASP A 110 6.68 13.48 -1.81
N TYR A 111 7.70 12.63 -1.88
CA TYR A 111 9.06 13.04 -1.54
C TYR A 111 9.51 13.97 -2.66
N THR A 112 9.07 15.22 -2.57
CA THR A 112 9.87 16.38 -2.94
C THR A 112 11.12 16.41 -2.05
N ASN A 113 11.95 15.37 -2.14
CA ASN A 113 13.37 15.46 -1.87
C ASN A 113 13.86 16.57 -2.82
N ILE A 114 14.32 17.74 -2.37
CA ILE A 114 15.51 17.93 -1.55
C ILE A 114 15.41 19.32 -0.88
N THR A 115 15.82 19.45 0.39
CA THR A 115 16.45 20.71 0.85
C THR A 115 17.46 20.61 1.99
N THR A 116 17.79 19.42 2.52
CA THR A 116 18.94 19.35 3.43
C THR A 116 19.65 18.00 3.41
N TYR A 117 20.51 17.81 2.42
CA TYR A 117 21.72 17.02 2.68
C TYR A 117 22.71 17.95 3.37
N GLN A 118 22.93 17.77 4.68
CA GLN A 118 24.06 18.38 5.39
C GLN A 118 25.35 17.70 4.90
N PHE A 119 25.86 18.09 3.73
CA PHE A 119 27.27 17.87 3.44
C PHE A 119 28.05 18.95 4.18
N GLN A 120 28.87 18.52 5.14
CA GLN A 120 29.78 19.39 5.87
C GLN A 120 30.60 20.23 4.88
N GLY A 121 30.29 21.53 4.77
CA GLY A 121 31.15 22.52 4.14
C GLY A 121 30.76 23.08 2.77
N PHE A 122 29.53 22.86 2.25
CA PHE A 122 29.10 23.53 1.01
C PHE A 122 27.71 24.16 1.13
N THR A 123 27.61 25.47 0.86
CA THR A 123 26.34 26.21 0.80
C THR A 123 25.94 26.39 -0.65
N LEU A 124 24.76 25.90 -1.04
CA LEU A 124 24.12 26.24 -2.31
C LEU A 124 23.30 27.52 -2.13
N THR A 125 23.64 28.58 -2.85
CA THR A 125 22.79 29.77 -2.97
C THR A 125 21.89 29.58 -4.20
N ALA A 126 20.59 29.43 -4.00
CA ALA A 126 19.64 29.53 -5.11
C ALA A 126 19.62 30.99 -5.56
N GLY A 127 20.26 31.29 -6.69
CA GLY A 127 20.08 32.55 -7.37
C GLY A 127 18.70 32.58 -8.01
N ASN A 128 17.83 33.47 -7.56
CA ASN A 128 16.77 33.95 -8.43
C ASN A 128 17.47 34.84 -9.47
N ASP A 129 17.75 34.29 -10.64
CA ASP A 129 18.05 35.12 -11.81
C ASP A 129 16.75 35.85 -12.17
N ASP A 130 16.58 37.03 -11.58
CA ASP A 130 15.78 38.09 -12.18
C ASP A 130 16.57 38.61 -13.39
N ALA A 131 16.09 38.28 -14.58
CA ALA A 131 16.43 38.96 -15.83
C ALA A 131 15.13 39.39 -16.54
#